data_AF-A0AAE3ICP9-F1
#
_entry.id   AF-A0AAE3ICP9-F1
#
_cell.length_a   1.000
_cell.length_b   1.000
_cell.length_c   1.000
_cell.angle_alpha   90.00
_cell.angle_beta   90.00
_cell.angle_gamma   90.00
#
_symmetry.space_group_name_H-M   'P 1'
#
loop_
_entity.id
_entity.type
_entity.pdbx_description
1 polymer ?
#
loop_
_entity_poly.entity_id
_entity_poly.type
_entity_poly.pdbx_seq_one_letter_code
_entity_poly.pdbx_strand_id
1 'polypeptide(L)'
;MDVVPDTSVVIDGRVSEQIADGDLAGATIVVPEAVVGELEAQANDSRQQGWDGLEELQKLADLHDAGDITVEYVGRRPDAVEKREAGEGEIDALIRDIAAERDATLLTSDVVQSEVARAKGLAVMYLEPHGRDVQRLTIENFFDESTMSVHLKVGVAPKAKRGDIGDMHYQRIRDEPATESELKEYAHEIEEGARASPDGFLELDEPGMSIVQFREYRIAIARPPFSDALEITAVRPIVKTDLDDYEYADELRDRLAERQRGVLISGSPGAGKSTFAQAVAEFLNDNDYAVKTMEKPRDLQVGADITQYTALGGEMAKTADSLLMVRPDYTIYDEVRKTDDFEVFADMRLAGVGMIGVVHATRAIDALQRLVGRVELGMIPQIVDTVVYIEAGEIAKVYDVQTEVKVPEGLMEEDLARPVITIQDFETGRPEYEIYTFNRQVVTVPLNEGESDESGVDRLARQEIQREIRSVADGHVEVELQGSNRAVVWVEQHDISHVIGKGGGRISDIENRLGIDIDVRTFDERPGGKSGSSGESGDTGSAGPAGDVVTPEVTSRHVLVPAHEYTGDTVEVQADGEYLFTATVSRGGEIQVSRGSAIAEELEQAIDRGKRITVVPS
;
A
#
# COMPACT_ATOMS: atom_id res chain seq x y z
N MET A 1 27.81 46.10 -25.10
CA MET A 1 26.37 45.85 -24.93
C MET A 1 26.23 45.27 -23.55
N ASP A 2 25.34 45.82 -22.73
CA ASP A 2 25.15 45.33 -21.37
C ASP A 2 23.99 44.32 -21.37
N VAL A 3 24.24 43.15 -20.77
CA VAL A 3 23.29 42.05 -20.70
C VAL A 3 23.14 41.63 -19.25
N VAL A 4 21.91 41.55 -18.77
CA VAL A 4 21.58 41.11 -17.40
C VAL A 4 20.97 39.72 -17.51
N PRO A 5 21.70 38.65 -17.16
CA PRO A 5 21.13 37.31 -17.11
C PRO A 5 20.27 37.14 -15.85
N ASP A 6 19.15 36.44 -15.99
CA ASP A 6 18.36 35.98 -14.86
C ASP A 6 18.85 34.62 -14.33
N THR A 7 18.22 34.12 -13.26
CA THR A 7 18.62 32.84 -12.65
C THR A 7 18.46 31.68 -13.63
N SER A 8 17.41 31.68 -14.46
CA SER A 8 17.11 30.58 -15.39
C SER A 8 18.23 30.34 -16.41
N VAL A 9 18.71 31.37 -17.09
CA VAL A 9 19.76 31.22 -18.12
C VAL A 9 21.15 30.94 -17.54
N VAL A 10 21.38 31.32 -16.28
CA VAL A 10 22.63 31.00 -15.57
C VAL A 10 22.64 29.54 -15.15
N ILE A 11 21.52 29.00 -14.64
CA ILE A 11 21.40 27.57 -14.33
C ILE A 11 21.59 26.74 -15.60
N ASP A 12 20.95 27.14 -16.70
CA ASP A 12 20.96 26.41 -17.96
C ASP A 12 22.31 26.49 -18.72
N GLY A 13 23.29 27.24 -18.21
CA GLY A 13 24.60 27.44 -18.85
C GLY A 13 24.54 28.19 -20.19
N ARG A 14 23.43 28.88 -20.48
CA ARG A 14 23.17 29.46 -21.80
C ARG A 14 23.91 30.77 -22.01
N VAL A 15 24.39 31.41 -20.94
CA VAL A 15 25.12 32.68 -21.06
C VAL A 15 26.45 32.45 -21.78
N SER A 16 27.23 31.46 -21.33
CA SER A 16 28.51 31.07 -21.94
C SER A 16 28.35 30.47 -23.33
N GLU A 17 27.26 29.73 -23.58
CA GLU A 17 26.90 29.22 -24.92
C GLU A 17 26.71 30.38 -25.92
N GLN A 18 25.88 31.37 -25.57
CA GLN A 18 25.64 32.54 -26.42
C GLN A 18 26.91 33.39 -26.65
N ILE A 19 27.86 33.36 -25.71
CA ILE A 19 29.18 33.97 -25.90
C ILE A 19 30.01 33.17 -26.91
N ALA A 20 30.01 31.84 -26.81
CA ALA A 20 30.75 30.94 -27.71
C ALA A 20 30.22 31.00 -29.15
N ASP A 21 28.91 31.13 -29.33
CA ASP A 21 28.25 31.28 -30.64
C ASP A 21 28.49 32.67 -31.27
N GLY A 22 29.04 33.62 -30.50
CA GLY A 22 29.40 34.95 -30.94
C GLY A 22 28.30 36.00 -30.80
N ASP A 23 27.11 35.60 -30.35
CA ASP A 23 25.95 36.48 -30.17
C ASP A 23 26.17 37.48 -29.02
N LEU A 24 26.95 37.10 -28.00
CA LEU A 24 27.33 37.95 -26.86
C LEU A 24 28.83 38.30 -26.83
N ALA A 25 29.55 38.17 -27.95
CA ALA A 25 30.98 38.46 -28.01
C ALA A 25 31.29 39.94 -27.66
N GLY A 26 32.15 40.16 -26.67
CA GLY A 26 32.51 41.51 -26.19
C GLY A 26 31.38 42.24 -25.43
N ALA A 27 30.35 41.52 -24.97
CA ALA A 27 29.33 42.07 -24.10
C ALA A 27 29.85 42.27 -22.67
N THR A 28 29.18 43.17 -21.94
CA THR A 28 29.30 43.30 -20.48
C THR A 28 28.17 42.48 -19.86
N ILE A 29 28.51 41.38 -19.21
CA ILE A 29 27.56 40.54 -18.48
C ILE A 29 27.41 41.11 -17.07
N VAL A 30 26.26 41.71 -16.79
CA VAL A 30 25.93 42.34 -15.51
C VAL A 30 25.18 41.33 -14.66
N VAL A 31 25.90 40.57 -13.84
CA VAL A 31 25.33 39.51 -12.99
C VAL A 31 24.73 40.12 -11.71
N PRO A 32 23.42 39.96 -11.47
CA PRO A 32 22.81 40.44 -10.24
C PRO A 32 23.29 39.68 -9.00
N GLU A 33 23.64 40.39 -7.93
CA GLU A 33 23.95 39.78 -6.61
C GLU A 33 22.79 38.94 -6.04
N ALA A 34 21.57 39.24 -6.48
CA ALA A 34 20.39 38.43 -6.16
C ALA A 34 20.44 37.02 -6.79
N VAL A 35 20.88 36.91 -8.05
CA VAL A 35 21.05 35.63 -8.76
C VAL A 35 22.12 34.79 -8.06
N VAL A 36 23.27 35.38 -7.73
CA VAL A 36 24.33 34.69 -6.97
C VAL A 36 23.80 34.20 -5.62
N GLY A 37 23.08 35.06 -4.90
CA GLY A 37 22.53 34.74 -3.60
C GLY A 37 21.48 33.62 -3.62
N GLU A 38 20.75 33.47 -4.73
CA GLU A 38 19.80 32.40 -4.98
C GLU A 38 20.51 31.07 -5.29
N LEU A 39 21.47 31.08 -6.22
CA LEU A 39 22.24 29.90 -6.61
C LEU A 39 23.00 29.30 -5.42
N GLU A 40 23.63 30.13 -4.59
CA GLU A 40 24.28 29.68 -3.35
C GLU A 40 23.28 29.07 -2.36
N ALA A 41 22.07 29.63 -2.24
CA ALA A 41 21.06 29.10 -1.33
C ALA A 41 20.59 27.71 -1.81
N GLN A 42 20.31 27.59 -3.10
CA GLN A 42 19.94 26.33 -3.74
C GLN A 42 21.06 25.28 -3.59
N ALA A 43 22.33 25.66 -3.81
CA ALA A 43 23.47 24.76 -3.66
C ALA A 43 23.66 24.30 -2.20
N ASN A 44 23.50 25.20 -1.22
CA ASN A 44 23.56 24.87 0.21
C ASN A 44 22.43 23.94 0.64
N ASP A 45 21.24 24.09 0.05
CA ASP A 45 20.10 23.19 0.24
C ASP A 45 20.22 21.89 -0.58
N SER A 46 21.42 21.60 -1.12
CA SER A 46 21.74 20.40 -1.90
C SER A 46 20.92 20.25 -3.20
N ARG A 47 20.44 21.36 -3.78
CA ARG A 47 19.78 21.35 -5.09
C ARG A 47 20.83 21.44 -6.19
N GLN A 48 20.76 20.52 -7.16
CA GLN A 48 21.70 20.43 -8.27
C GLN A 48 21.75 21.71 -9.12
N GLN A 49 20.60 22.32 -9.39
CA GLN A 49 20.48 23.56 -10.16
C GLN A 49 21.35 24.71 -9.60
N GLY A 50 21.47 24.80 -8.27
CA GLY A 50 22.36 25.78 -7.63
C GLY A 50 23.83 25.51 -7.93
N TRP A 51 24.25 24.25 -7.98
CA TRP A 51 25.62 23.87 -8.36
C TRP A 51 25.89 24.13 -9.84
N ASP A 52 24.91 23.84 -10.71
CA ASP A 52 25.02 24.07 -12.16
C ASP A 52 25.19 25.57 -12.46
N GLY A 53 24.39 26.43 -11.83
CA GLY A 53 24.55 27.88 -11.98
C GLY A 53 25.86 28.42 -11.38
N LEU A 54 26.38 27.85 -10.29
CA LEU A 54 27.70 28.22 -9.76
C LEU A 54 28.84 27.79 -10.69
N GLU A 55 28.71 26.69 -11.41
CA GLU A 55 29.67 26.27 -12.45
C GLU A 55 29.65 27.24 -13.63
N GLU A 56 28.46 27.69 -14.05
CA GLU A 56 28.32 28.70 -15.10
C GLU A 56 28.97 30.03 -14.71
N LEU A 57 28.77 30.50 -13.47
CA LEU A 57 29.44 31.70 -12.98
C LEU A 57 30.97 31.57 -13.00
N GLN A 58 31.52 30.38 -12.76
CA GLN A 58 32.97 30.13 -12.89
C GLN A 58 33.41 30.21 -14.36
N LYS A 59 32.65 29.64 -15.29
CA LYS A 59 32.93 29.75 -16.74
C LYS A 59 32.93 31.20 -17.21
N LEU A 60 31.96 32.00 -16.76
CA LEU A 60 31.91 33.43 -17.09
C LEU A 60 33.12 34.19 -16.52
N ALA A 61 33.58 33.82 -15.31
CA ALA A 61 34.81 34.40 -14.74
C ALA A 61 36.06 34.02 -15.55
N ASP A 62 36.18 32.76 -16.00
CA ASP A 62 37.28 32.32 -16.86
C ASP A 62 37.30 33.09 -18.21
N LEU A 63 36.12 33.30 -18.82
CA LEU A 63 35.97 34.09 -20.05
C LEU A 63 36.29 35.57 -19.83
N HIS A 64 35.99 36.11 -18.65
CA HIS A 64 36.38 37.46 -18.27
C HIS A 64 37.91 37.61 -18.17
N ASP A 65 38.57 36.66 -17.50
CA ASP A 65 40.02 36.64 -17.33
C ASP A 65 40.76 36.44 -18.67
N ALA A 66 40.16 35.68 -19.60
CA ALA A 66 40.64 35.53 -20.97
C ALA A 66 40.48 36.81 -21.82
N GLY A 67 39.64 37.75 -21.39
CA GLY A 67 39.37 39.01 -22.08
C GLY A 67 38.31 38.90 -23.19
N ASP A 68 37.56 37.80 -23.24
CA ASP A 68 36.52 37.57 -24.24
C ASP A 68 35.23 38.36 -23.92
N ILE A 69 34.98 38.62 -22.62
CA ILE A 69 33.85 39.39 -22.10
C ILE A 69 34.24 40.26 -20.89
N THR A 70 33.35 41.17 -20.48
CA THR A 70 33.45 41.84 -19.17
C THR A 70 32.35 41.34 -18.25
N VAL A 71 32.68 40.90 -17.03
CA VAL A 71 31.68 40.49 -16.02
C VAL A 71 31.66 41.49 -14.87
N GLU A 72 30.47 42.04 -14.57
CA GLU A 72 30.24 42.93 -13.43
C GLU A 72 29.19 42.33 -12.49
N TYR A 73 29.50 42.20 -11.20
CA TYR A 73 28.51 41.83 -10.18
C TYR A 73 27.86 43.10 -9.62
N VAL A 74 26.53 43.21 -9.72
CA VAL A 74 25.80 44.46 -9.44
C VAL A 74 24.54 44.19 -8.61
N GLY A 75 24.13 45.18 -7.83
CA GLY A 75 22.90 45.15 -7.04
C GLY A 75 23.13 44.84 -5.57
N ARG A 76 22.03 44.61 -4.84
CA ARG A 76 22.05 44.22 -3.43
C ARG A 76 21.89 42.71 -3.31
N ARG A 77 22.56 42.11 -2.31
CA ARG A 77 22.33 40.73 -1.92
C ARG A 77 21.11 40.66 -0.99
N PRO A 78 20.06 39.87 -1.30
CA PRO A 78 18.89 39.73 -0.45
C PRO A 78 19.24 39.14 0.92
N ASP A 79 18.57 39.60 1.98
CA ASP A 79 18.79 39.08 3.33
C ASP A 79 18.24 37.64 3.45
N ALA A 80 18.83 36.82 4.33
CA ALA A 80 18.47 35.39 4.48
C ALA A 80 16.99 35.13 4.90
N VAL A 81 16.28 36.17 5.35
CA VAL A 81 14.84 36.14 5.67
C VAL A 81 14.00 36.37 4.40
N GLU A 82 14.45 37.23 3.47
CA GLU A 82 13.83 37.40 2.16
C GLU A 82 13.98 36.11 1.32
N LYS A 83 15.10 35.39 1.44
CA LYS A 83 15.35 34.14 0.69
C LYS A 83 14.41 32.96 0.98
N ARG A 84 13.69 32.95 2.11
CA ARG A 84 12.82 31.83 2.52
C ARG A 84 11.33 32.09 2.30
N GLU A 85 10.90 33.35 2.22
CA GLU A 85 9.49 33.74 2.09
C GLU A 85 9.21 34.69 0.91
N ALA A 86 10.22 35.26 0.26
CA ALA A 86 10.02 35.99 -0.99
C ALA A 86 9.86 34.97 -2.12
N GLY A 87 8.68 34.95 -2.74
CA GLY A 87 8.46 34.18 -3.95
C GLY A 87 9.44 34.62 -5.04
N GLU A 88 9.80 33.67 -5.90
CA GLU A 88 10.47 33.79 -7.21
C GLU A 88 10.36 35.20 -7.86
N GLY A 89 9.16 35.80 -7.81
CA GLY A 89 8.88 37.15 -8.32
C GLY A 89 9.62 38.34 -7.71
N GLU A 90 10.15 38.29 -6.47
CA GLU A 90 10.91 39.41 -5.88
C GLU A 90 12.35 39.49 -6.45
N ILE A 91 12.99 38.34 -6.64
CA ILE A 91 14.31 38.25 -7.27
C ILE A 91 14.19 38.73 -8.72
N ASP A 92 13.18 38.25 -9.43
CA ASP A 92 12.88 38.70 -10.80
C ASP A 92 12.62 40.20 -10.90
N ALA A 93 12.03 40.81 -9.87
CA ALA A 93 11.85 42.26 -9.82
C ALA A 93 13.19 42.98 -9.74
N LEU A 94 14.09 42.54 -8.86
CA LEU A 94 15.44 43.11 -8.74
C LEU A 94 16.26 42.98 -10.02
N ILE A 95 16.17 41.84 -10.70
CA ILE A 95 16.84 41.61 -11.99
C ILE A 95 16.33 42.61 -13.04
N ARG A 96 15.01 42.78 -13.15
CA ARG A 96 14.39 43.75 -14.07
C ARG A 96 14.75 45.19 -13.72
N ASP A 97 14.83 45.54 -12.44
CA ASP A 97 15.22 46.87 -11.99
C ASP A 97 16.67 47.19 -12.39
N ILE A 98 17.60 46.22 -12.25
CA ILE A 98 18.99 46.37 -12.71
C ILE A 98 19.05 46.52 -14.23
N ALA A 99 18.27 45.73 -14.98
CA ALA A 99 18.19 45.85 -16.43
C ALA A 99 17.68 47.25 -16.86
N ALA A 100 16.69 47.79 -16.15
CA ALA A 100 16.15 49.13 -16.38
C ALA A 100 17.18 50.24 -16.05
N GLU A 101 17.86 50.13 -14.91
CA GLU A 101 18.84 51.12 -14.44
C GLU A 101 20.06 51.23 -15.36
N ARG A 102 20.48 50.10 -15.94
CA ARG A 102 21.64 50.02 -16.85
C ARG A 102 21.28 50.18 -18.32
N ASP A 103 20.01 50.34 -18.68
CA ASP A 103 19.53 50.28 -20.08
C ASP A 103 20.04 49.01 -20.78
N ALA A 104 20.06 47.90 -20.04
CA ALA A 104 20.63 46.62 -20.44
C ALA A 104 19.56 45.68 -21.01
N THR A 105 20.00 44.70 -21.81
CA THR A 105 19.11 43.65 -22.32
C THR A 105 18.97 42.54 -21.29
N LEU A 106 17.75 42.26 -20.85
CA LEU A 106 17.45 41.11 -19.99
C LEU A 106 17.58 39.82 -20.79
N LEU A 107 18.41 38.88 -20.33
CA LEU A 107 18.55 37.54 -20.90
C LEU A 107 17.84 36.54 -19.98
N THR A 108 16.86 35.81 -20.52
CA THR A 108 15.98 34.92 -19.73
C THR A 108 15.48 33.75 -20.57
N SER A 109 15.32 32.56 -19.97
CA SER A 109 14.60 31.41 -20.53
C SER A 109 13.20 31.25 -19.94
N ASP A 110 12.82 32.07 -18.95
CA ASP A 110 11.49 32.15 -18.36
C ASP A 110 10.55 33.04 -19.21
N VAL A 111 9.47 32.44 -19.70
CA VAL A 111 8.43 33.11 -20.51
C VAL A 111 7.75 34.24 -19.74
N VAL A 112 7.42 34.00 -18.47
CA VAL A 112 6.73 34.98 -17.59
C VAL A 112 7.64 36.17 -17.35
N GLN A 113 8.90 35.93 -17.02
CA GLN A 113 9.90 36.99 -16.81
C GLN A 113 10.09 37.84 -18.06
N SER A 114 10.20 37.19 -19.24
CA SER A 114 10.28 37.84 -20.55
C SER A 114 9.07 38.73 -20.86
N GLU A 115 7.86 38.20 -20.71
CA GLU A 115 6.63 38.93 -21.03
C GLU A 115 6.40 40.11 -20.08
N VAL A 116 6.70 39.95 -18.79
CA VAL A 116 6.63 41.05 -17.80
C VAL A 116 7.66 42.14 -18.11
N ALA A 117 8.88 41.78 -18.48
CA ALA A 117 9.93 42.73 -18.83
C ALA A 117 9.59 43.50 -20.13
N ARG A 118 9.08 42.81 -21.16
CA ARG A 118 8.57 43.44 -22.40
C ARG A 118 7.43 44.40 -22.11
N ALA A 119 6.49 44.02 -21.25
CA ALA A 119 5.37 44.88 -20.85
C ALA A 119 5.84 46.15 -20.09
N LYS A 120 6.95 46.05 -19.35
CA LYS A 120 7.62 47.19 -18.71
C LYS A 120 8.49 48.02 -19.66
N GLY A 121 8.60 47.62 -20.93
CA GLY A 121 9.38 48.33 -21.96
C GLY A 121 10.88 48.05 -21.91
N LEU A 122 11.31 46.97 -21.25
CA LEU A 122 12.71 46.55 -21.23
C LEU A 122 13.10 45.82 -22.53
N ALA A 123 14.36 45.95 -22.92
CA ALA A 123 14.93 45.10 -23.97
C ALA A 123 15.09 43.68 -23.42
N VAL A 124 14.58 42.69 -24.14
CA VAL A 124 14.59 41.28 -23.71
C VAL A 124 15.16 40.41 -24.82
N MET A 125 16.21 39.67 -24.50
CA MET A 125 16.68 38.51 -25.24
C MET A 125 16.08 37.28 -24.57
N TYR A 126 14.95 36.82 -25.09
CA TYR A 126 14.33 35.59 -24.64
C TYR A 126 15.02 34.44 -25.36
N LEU A 127 15.74 33.62 -24.61
CA LEU A 127 16.20 32.34 -25.12
C LEU A 127 15.02 31.41 -25.00
N GLU A 128 14.51 30.93 -26.12
CA GLU A 128 13.66 29.77 -26.05
C GLU A 128 14.44 28.72 -25.22
N PRO A 129 13.77 28.07 -24.23
CA PRO A 129 14.27 26.84 -23.66
C PRO A 129 14.72 25.93 -24.79
N HIS A 130 15.48 24.87 -24.52
CA HIS A 130 15.64 23.82 -25.52
C HIS A 130 14.29 23.09 -25.74
N GLY A 131 13.28 23.82 -26.19
CA GLY A 131 12.05 23.40 -26.75
C GLY A 131 12.35 22.96 -28.17
N ARG A 132 12.86 21.74 -28.29
CA ARG A 132 12.07 20.86 -29.15
C ARG A 132 10.66 20.96 -28.59
N ASP A 133 9.67 21.25 -29.44
CA ASP A 133 8.34 20.71 -29.16
C ASP A 133 8.59 19.31 -28.59
N VAL A 134 8.36 19.08 -27.29
CA VAL A 134 8.57 17.75 -26.70
C VAL A 134 7.37 16.91 -27.14
N GLN A 135 7.16 16.85 -28.45
CA GLN A 135 6.49 15.77 -29.11
C GLN A 135 7.20 14.46 -28.78
N ARG A 136 8.47 14.47 -28.37
CA ARG A 136 9.20 13.25 -28.01
C ARG A 136 10.37 13.48 -27.05
N LEU A 137 10.48 12.68 -25.99
CA LEU A 137 11.66 12.65 -25.12
C LEU A 137 12.80 11.88 -25.79
N THR A 138 14.06 12.22 -25.50
CA THR A 138 15.23 11.51 -26.06
C THR A 138 15.27 10.05 -25.63
N ILE A 139 14.83 9.73 -24.41
CA ILE A 139 14.73 8.37 -23.89
C ILE A 139 13.80 7.47 -24.73
N GLU A 140 12.83 8.03 -25.45
CA GLU A 140 11.95 7.26 -26.33
C GLU A 140 12.70 6.61 -27.49
N ASN A 141 13.87 7.13 -27.88
CA ASN A 141 14.69 6.54 -28.93
C ASN A 141 15.29 5.18 -28.54
N PHE A 142 15.28 4.85 -27.24
CA PHE A 142 15.72 3.55 -26.73
C PHE A 142 14.62 2.49 -26.74
N PHE A 143 13.36 2.91 -26.98
CA PHE A 143 12.20 2.03 -27.05
C PHE A 143 11.89 1.63 -28.50
N ASP A 144 11.91 0.33 -28.75
CA ASP A 144 11.29 -0.29 -29.93
C ASP A 144 9.97 -0.97 -29.53
N GLU A 145 9.32 -1.70 -30.45
CA GLU A 145 8.06 -2.41 -30.18
C GLU A 145 8.20 -3.52 -29.12
N SER A 146 9.43 -4.03 -28.90
CA SER A 146 9.75 -5.12 -27.96
C SER A 146 10.41 -4.63 -26.66
N THR A 147 10.79 -3.35 -26.58
CA THR A 147 11.40 -2.76 -25.38
C THR A 147 10.33 -2.49 -24.32
N MET A 148 10.45 -3.18 -23.19
CA MET A 148 9.57 -2.94 -22.04
C MET A 148 10.12 -1.87 -21.10
N SER A 149 11.44 -1.81 -20.96
CA SER A 149 12.07 -0.87 -20.06
C SER A 149 13.49 -0.54 -20.47
N VAL A 150 13.92 0.67 -20.13
CA VAL A 150 15.24 1.23 -20.39
C VAL A 150 15.84 1.62 -19.05
N HIS A 151 17.10 1.24 -18.85
CA HIS A 151 17.85 1.35 -17.60
C HIS A 151 19.16 2.07 -17.89
N LEU A 152 19.29 3.28 -17.36
CA LEU A 152 20.43 4.16 -17.58
C LEU A 152 21.06 4.50 -16.23
N LYS A 153 22.37 4.28 -16.07
CA LYS A 153 23.09 4.58 -14.83
C LYS A 153 24.48 5.11 -15.14
N VAL A 154 24.92 6.16 -14.43
CA VAL A 154 26.24 6.76 -14.63
C VAL A 154 27.34 5.69 -14.51
N GLY A 155 28.25 5.66 -15.48
CA GLY A 155 29.36 4.71 -15.53
C GLY A 155 28.97 3.30 -15.98
N VAL A 156 27.72 3.09 -16.40
CA VAL A 156 27.22 1.80 -16.90
C VAL A 156 26.73 1.94 -18.33
N ALA A 157 27.02 0.94 -19.16
CA ALA A 157 26.47 0.85 -20.52
C ALA A 157 24.92 0.82 -20.46
N PRO A 158 24.22 1.69 -21.20
CA PRO A 158 22.76 1.71 -21.28
C PRO A 158 22.17 0.33 -21.62
N LYS A 159 21.12 -0.08 -20.92
CA LYS A 159 20.46 -1.37 -21.14
C LYS A 159 18.96 -1.21 -21.38
N ALA A 160 18.42 -2.10 -22.19
CA ALA A 160 16.99 -2.27 -22.38
C ALA A 160 16.59 -3.71 -22.02
N LYS A 161 15.41 -3.90 -21.43
CA LYS A 161 14.79 -5.21 -21.27
C LYS A 161 13.87 -5.45 -22.46
N ARG A 162 14.22 -6.43 -23.29
CA ARG A 162 13.53 -6.76 -24.57
C ARG A 162 13.17 -8.24 -24.64
N GLY A 163 12.07 -8.55 -25.33
CA GLY A 163 11.60 -9.91 -25.58
C GLY A 163 10.09 -10.07 -25.36
N ASP A 164 9.59 -11.27 -25.62
CA ASP A 164 8.19 -11.61 -25.37
C ASP A 164 7.92 -11.80 -23.87
N ILE A 165 6.65 -11.70 -23.48
CA ILE A 165 6.22 -11.87 -22.09
C ILE A 165 6.57 -13.29 -21.63
N GLY A 166 7.39 -13.40 -20.59
CA GLY A 166 7.87 -14.67 -20.03
C GLY A 166 9.29 -15.06 -20.46
N ASP A 167 9.86 -14.45 -21.51
CA ASP A 167 11.23 -14.70 -21.98
C ASP A 167 11.98 -13.40 -22.30
N MET A 168 12.14 -12.58 -21.26
CA MET A 168 12.75 -11.26 -21.38
C MET A 168 14.24 -11.28 -21.01
N HIS A 169 15.05 -10.54 -21.78
CA HIS A 169 16.48 -10.43 -21.53
C HIS A 169 16.96 -8.97 -21.51
N TYR A 170 17.94 -8.71 -20.65
CA TYR A 170 18.68 -7.46 -20.68
C TYR A 170 19.63 -7.45 -21.87
N GLN A 171 19.46 -6.45 -22.73
CA GLN A 171 20.29 -6.22 -23.89
C GLN A 171 20.94 -4.85 -23.76
N ARG A 172 22.22 -4.75 -24.14
CA ARG A 172 22.89 -3.44 -24.18
C ARG A 172 22.40 -2.67 -25.38
N ILE A 173 22.10 -1.39 -25.17
CA ILE A 173 21.72 -0.46 -26.25
C ILE A 173 22.98 -0.01 -27.00
N ARG A 174 24.04 0.31 -26.25
CA ARG A 174 25.38 0.65 -26.74
C ARG A 174 26.45 0.21 -25.74
N ASP A 175 27.71 0.17 -26.16
CA ASP A 175 28.83 -0.27 -25.32
C ASP A 175 29.43 0.86 -24.48
N GLU A 176 29.36 2.10 -24.95
CA GLU A 176 29.84 3.27 -24.23
C GLU A 176 29.00 3.50 -22.96
N PRO A 177 29.63 3.65 -21.77
CA PRO A 177 28.92 3.98 -20.54
C PRO A 177 28.22 5.34 -20.61
N ALA A 178 27.06 5.43 -19.96
CA ALA A 178 26.37 6.71 -19.79
C ALA A 178 27.19 7.64 -18.88
N THR A 179 27.33 8.90 -19.28
CA THR A 179 28.03 9.91 -18.47
C THR A 179 27.06 10.60 -17.52
N GLU A 180 27.59 11.27 -16.50
CA GLU A 180 26.76 12.05 -15.58
C GLU A 180 26.06 13.22 -16.29
N SER A 181 26.77 13.94 -17.17
CA SER A 181 26.22 15.03 -17.97
C SER A 181 25.05 14.56 -18.85
N GLU A 182 25.22 13.43 -19.53
CA GLU A 182 24.17 12.86 -20.40
C GLU A 182 22.91 12.50 -19.61
N LEU A 183 23.04 11.87 -18.44
CA LEU A 183 21.86 11.54 -17.64
C LEU A 183 21.25 12.77 -16.96
N LYS A 184 22.04 13.81 -16.65
CA LYS A 184 21.50 15.09 -16.17
C LYS A 184 20.65 15.76 -17.25
N GLU A 185 21.15 15.78 -18.50
CA GLU A 185 20.39 16.28 -19.65
C GLU A 185 19.06 15.53 -19.84
N TYR A 186 19.09 14.19 -19.81
CA TYR A 186 17.86 13.39 -19.92
C TYR A 186 16.90 13.63 -18.77
N ALA A 187 17.39 13.69 -17.53
CA ALA A 187 16.55 13.94 -16.37
C ALA A 187 15.87 15.31 -16.46
N HIS A 188 16.61 16.34 -16.87
CA HIS A 188 16.07 17.67 -17.09
C HIS A 188 15.03 17.68 -18.22
N GLU A 189 15.32 17.06 -19.37
CA GLU A 189 14.37 16.92 -20.49
C GLU A 189 13.07 16.22 -20.06
N ILE A 190 13.17 15.15 -19.26
CA ILE A 190 12.03 14.41 -18.73
C ILE A 190 11.18 15.28 -17.80
N GLU A 191 11.81 15.98 -16.85
CA GLU A 191 11.11 16.81 -15.86
C GLU A 191 10.44 18.03 -16.52
N GLU A 192 11.13 18.71 -17.42
CA GLU A 192 10.58 19.84 -18.18
C GLU A 192 9.48 19.37 -19.15
N GLY A 193 9.73 18.27 -19.87
CA GLY A 193 8.73 17.66 -20.73
C GLY A 193 7.45 17.29 -19.98
N ALA A 194 7.57 16.78 -18.76
CA ALA A 194 6.44 16.46 -17.92
C ALA A 194 5.64 17.66 -17.44
N ARG A 195 6.29 18.82 -17.23
CA ARG A 195 5.60 20.06 -16.85
C ARG A 195 4.93 20.74 -18.05
N ALA A 196 5.55 20.64 -19.23
CA ALA A 196 5.09 21.30 -20.45
C ALA A 196 4.04 20.49 -21.23
N SER A 197 4.03 19.16 -21.08
CA SER A 197 3.10 18.27 -21.80
C SER A 197 1.77 18.12 -21.05
N PRO A 198 0.61 18.18 -21.73
CA PRO A 198 -0.67 17.85 -21.13
C PRO A 198 -0.77 16.38 -20.69
N ASP A 199 0.02 15.50 -21.32
CA ASP A 199 0.11 14.07 -21.02
C ASP A 199 1.31 13.75 -20.11
N GLY A 200 1.87 14.76 -19.46
CA GLY A 200 2.99 14.66 -18.53
C GLY A 200 2.59 15.13 -17.15
N PHE A 201 3.06 14.45 -16.10
CA PHE A 201 3.00 14.96 -14.74
C PHE A 201 4.03 14.30 -13.83
N LEU A 202 4.36 15.01 -12.74
CA LEU A 202 5.24 14.53 -11.69
C LEU A 202 4.39 13.78 -10.64
N GLU A 203 4.59 12.47 -10.51
CA GLU A 203 3.91 11.62 -9.51
C GLU A 203 4.49 11.82 -8.11
N LEU A 204 5.82 11.92 -8.04
CA LEU A 204 6.57 12.02 -6.81
C LEU A 204 7.79 12.90 -7.07
N ASP A 205 8.05 13.81 -6.13
CA ASP A 205 9.24 14.63 -6.14
C ASP A 205 9.73 14.80 -4.70
N GLU A 206 10.64 13.91 -4.31
CA GLU A 206 11.24 13.88 -2.98
C GLU A 206 12.76 14.03 -3.11
N PRO A 207 13.46 14.50 -2.07
CA PRO A 207 14.91 14.62 -2.11
C PRO A 207 15.59 13.30 -2.51
N GLY A 208 16.18 13.27 -3.70
CA GLY A 208 16.90 12.12 -4.25
C GLY A 208 16.09 11.15 -5.11
N MET A 209 14.77 11.32 -5.27
CA MET A 209 13.94 10.50 -6.14
C MET A 209 12.80 11.31 -6.75
N SER A 210 12.65 11.20 -8.07
CA SER A 210 11.51 11.76 -8.79
C SER A 210 10.86 10.66 -9.63
N ILE A 211 9.53 10.59 -9.64
CA ILE A 211 8.76 9.69 -10.51
C ILE A 211 7.92 10.55 -11.44
N VAL A 212 8.13 10.38 -12.74
CA VAL A 212 7.49 11.13 -13.80
C VAL A 212 6.65 10.19 -14.63
N GLN A 213 5.37 10.52 -14.81
CA GLN A 213 4.53 9.91 -15.82
C GLN A 213 4.57 10.81 -17.06
N PHE A 214 5.05 10.26 -18.19
CA PHE A 214 5.06 10.96 -19.46
C PHE A 214 4.47 10.06 -20.55
N ARG A 215 3.24 10.34 -20.96
CA ARG A 215 2.45 9.52 -21.88
C ARG A 215 2.38 8.07 -21.41
N GLU A 216 2.84 7.12 -22.24
CA GLU A 216 2.89 5.69 -21.96
C GLU A 216 4.11 5.26 -21.12
N TYR A 217 5.00 6.20 -20.75
CA TYR A 217 6.20 5.90 -20.00
C TYR A 217 6.08 6.33 -18.56
N ARG A 218 6.41 5.42 -17.65
CA ARG A 218 6.67 5.73 -16.25
C ARG A 218 8.17 5.78 -16.04
N ILE A 219 8.69 6.92 -15.58
CA ILE A 219 10.12 7.20 -15.52
C ILE A 219 10.51 7.52 -14.07
N ALA A 220 11.36 6.69 -13.48
CA ALA A 220 11.96 6.93 -12.18
C ALA A 220 13.37 7.51 -12.35
N ILE A 221 13.65 8.60 -11.63
CA ILE A 221 14.93 9.30 -11.63
C ILE A 221 15.46 9.30 -10.20
N ALA A 222 16.52 8.53 -9.95
CA ALA A 222 17.16 8.42 -8.65
C ALA A 222 18.50 9.20 -8.64
N ARG A 223 18.74 9.97 -7.58
CA ARG A 223 19.90 10.86 -7.45
C ARG A 223 20.62 10.65 -6.11
N PRO A 224 21.96 10.81 -6.04
CA PRO A 224 22.66 10.87 -4.76
C PRO A 224 22.11 11.99 -3.86
N PRO A 225 22.08 11.80 -2.52
CA PRO A 225 22.60 10.66 -1.77
C PRO A 225 21.65 9.45 -1.66
N PHE A 226 20.44 9.52 -2.22
CA PHE A 226 19.48 8.42 -2.16
C PHE A 226 19.96 7.19 -2.95
N SER A 227 20.59 7.42 -4.11
CA SER A 227 21.30 6.41 -4.89
C SER A 227 22.81 6.59 -4.83
N ASP A 228 23.56 5.55 -5.22
CA ASP A 228 25.02 5.59 -5.35
C ASP A 228 25.50 6.41 -6.56
N ALA A 229 24.64 6.56 -7.57
CA ALA A 229 24.85 7.40 -8.74
C ALA A 229 23.51 7.83 -9.37
N LEU A 230 23.53 8.82 -10.26
CA LEU A 230 22.35 9.19 -11.03
C LEU A 230 21.90 8.00 -11.90
N GLU A 231 20.62 7.65 -11.79
CA GLU A 231 19.99 6.53 -12.50
C GLU A 231 18.61 6.93 -13.02
N ILE A 232 18.31 6.58 -14.27
CA ILE A 232 17.01 6.77 -14.91
C ILE A 232 16.51 5.41 -15.36
N THR A 233 15.32 5.03 -14.88
CA THR A 233 14.60 3.85 -15.33
C THR A 233 13.28 4.26 -15.94
N ALA A 234 13.10 4.03 -17.23
CA ALA A 234 11.82 4.20 -17.90
C ALA A 234 11.19 2.85 -18.18
N VAL A 235 9.91 2.70 -17.88
CA VAL A 235 9.13 1.50 -18.20
C VAL A 235 7.95 1.89 -19.07
N ARG A 236 7.68 1.08 -20.11
CA ARG A 236 6.43 1.10 -20.85
C ARG A 236 5.58 -0.05 -20.27
N PRO A 237 4.50 0.23 -19.53
CA PRO A 237 3.59 -0.81 -19.07
C PRO A 237 3.03 -1.57 -20.27
N ILE A 238 3.04 -2.90 -20.22
CA ILE A 238 2.52 -3.74 -21.29
C ILE A 238 1.24 -4.39 -20.79
N VAL A 239 0.28 -4.44 -21.72
CA VAL A 239 -1.05 -5.07 -21.66
C VAL A 239 -2.15 -4.10 -21.20
N LYS A 240 -2.82 -3.51 -22.21
CA LYS A 240 -4.27 -3.27 -22.12
C LYS A 240 -4.94 -4.61 -22.39
N THR A 241 -5.67 -5.13 -21.42
CA THR A 241 -6.59 -6.25 -21.64
C THR A 241 -7.96 -5.68 -21.91
N ASP A 242 -8.70 -6.32 -22.81
CA ASP A 242 -10.11 -6.02 -23.01
C ASP A 242 -10.94 -6.88 -22.05
N LEU A 243 -12.13 -6.41 -21.68
CA LEU A 243 -13.02 -7.20 -20.83
C LEU A 243 -13.39 -8.54 -21.49
N ASP A 244 -13.37 -8.61 -22.83
CA ASP A 244 -13.60 -9.82 -23.63
C ASP A 244 -12.55 -10.92 -23.43
N ASP A 245 -11.37 -10.58 -22.90
CA ASP A 245 -10.29 -11.55 -22.66
C ASP A 245 -10.55 -12.40 -21.41
N TYR A 246 -11.55 -12.05 -20.59
CA TYR A 246 -11.84 -12.70 -19.32
C TYR A 246 -13.03 -13.67 -19.41
N GLU A 247 -12.98 -14.74 -18.61
CA GLU A 247 -14.14 -15.61 -18.39
C GLU A 247 -15.28 -14.80 -17.75
N TYR A 248 -16.54 -15.14 -18.06
CA TYR A 248 -17.75 -14.41 -17.62
C TYR A 248 -17.91 -12.98 -18.17
N ALA A 249 -17.20 -12.63 -19.25
CA ALA A 249 -17.27 -11.29 -19.84
C ALA A 249 -18.71 -10.86 -20.15
N ASP A 250 -19.49 -11.69 -20.84
CA ASP A 250 -20.86 -11.36 -21.24
C ASP A 250 -21.77 -11.11 -20.02
N GLU A 251 -21.72 -11.98 -19.02
CA GLU A 251 -22.52 -11.85 -17.81
C GLU A 251 -22.12 -10.65 -16.96
N LEU A 252 -20.82 -10.35 -16.88
CA LEU A 252 -20.32 -9.16 -16.19
C LEU A 252 -20.70 -7.88 -16.93
N ARG A 253 -20.69 -7.89 -18.27
CA ARG A 253 -21.14 -6.76 -19.10
C ARG A 253 -22.60 -6.43 -18.86
N ASP A 254 -23.47 -7.43 -18.99
CA ASP A 254 -24.90 -7.28 -18.73
C ASP A 254 -25.12 -6.75 -17.32
N ARG A 255 -24.43 -7.34 -16.33
CA ARG A 255 -24.53 -6.92 -14.93
C ARG A 255 -24.11 -5.48 -14.71
N LEU A 256 -22.99 -5.04 -15.28
CA LEU A 256 -22.45 -3.69 -15.15
C LEU A 256 -23.29 -2.64 -15.89
N ALA A 257 -23.91 -3.01 -17.02
CA ALA A 257 -24.75 -2.13 -17.83
C ALA A 257 -26.18 -1.96 -17.30
N GLU A 258 -26.72 -2.94 -16.56
CA GLU A 258 -28.09 -2.86 -16.04
C GLU A 258 -28.34 -1.68 -15.10
N ARG A 259 -27.40 -1.44 -14.18
CA ARG A 259 -27.47 -0.37 -13.18
C ARG A 259 -26.10 -0.11 -12.57
N GLN A 260 -25.93 1.07 -12.00
CA GLN A 260 -24.75 1.41 -11.20
C GLN A 260 -24.63 0.45 -10.01
N ARG A 261 -23.51 -0.27 -9.94
CA ARG A 261 -23.23 -1.31 -8.93
C ARG A 261 -22.03 -0.98 -8.07
N GLY A 262 -21.93 -1.69 -6.95
CA GLY A 262 -20.74 -1.72 -6.11
C GLY A 262 -19.97 -3.02 -6.35
N VAL A 263 -18.78 -2.90 -6.92
CA VAL A 263 -17.92 -4.04 -7.27
C VAL A 263 -16.62 -3.95 -6.49
N LEU A 264 -16.21 -5.05 -5.85
CA LEU A 264 -14.85 -5.19 -5.32
C LEU A 264 -14.06 -6.18 -6.19
N ILE A 265 -12.94 -5.72 -6.73
CA ILE A 265 -11.95 -6.55 -7.41
C ILE A 265 -10.91 -6.93 -6.37
N SER A 266 -10.76 -8.21 -6.11
CA SER A 266 -9.96 -8.77 -5.03
C SER A 266 -8.92 -9.75 -5.55
N GLY A 267 -7.87 -10.01 -4.77
CA GLY A 267 -6.75 -10.86 -5.17
C GLY A 267 -5.41 -10.45 -4.57
N SER A 268 -4.43 -11.33 -4.64
CA SER A 268 -3.08 -11.09 -4.12
C SER A 268 -2.39 -9.91 -4.82
N PRO A 269 -1.37 -9.27 -4.21
CA PRO A 269 -0.51 -8.31 -4.92
C PRO A 269 0.06 -8.93 -6.20
N GLY A 270 0.08 -8.17 -7.31
CA GLY A 270 0.54 -8.67 -8.61
C GLY A 270 -0.41 -9.63 -9.33
N ALA A 271 -1.59 -9.94 -8.79
CA ALA A 271 -2.53 -10.88 -9.41
C ALA A 271 -3.20 -10.38 -10.71
N GLY A 272 -2.99 -9.12 -11.14
CA GLY A 272 -3.65 -8.54 -12.32
C GLY A 272 -4.94 -7.75 -12.04
N LYS A 273 -5.21 -7.37 -10.78
CA LYS A 273 -6.43 -6.64 -10.40
C LYS A 273 -6.60 -5.29 -11.09
N SER A 274 -5.56 -4.45 -11.07
CA SER A 274 -5.62 -3.12 -11.69
C SER A 274 -5.75 -3.23 -13.21
N THR A 275 -5.17 -4.26 -13.82
CA THR A 275 -5.35 -4.60 -15.24
C THR A 275 -6.82 -4.95 -15.55
N PHE A 276 -7.45 -5.80 -14.73
CA PHE A 276 -8.89 -6.06 -14.88
C PHE A 276 -9.75 -4.80 -14.63
N ALA A 277 -9.37 -3.96 -13.66
CA ALA A 277 -10.06 -2.70 -13.40
C ALA A 277 -9.98 -1.74 -14.60
N GLN A 278 -8.84 -1.68 -15.30
CA GLN A 278 -8.67 -0.92 -16.55
C GLN A 278 -9.62 -1.43 -17.63
N ALA A 279 -9.67 -2.75 -17.85
CA ALA A 279 -10.55 -3.38 -18.83
C ALA A 279 -12.04 -3.03 -18.57
N VAL A 280 -12.46 -3.06 -17.31
CA VAL A 280 -13.81 -2.65 -16.91
C VAL A 280 -14.03 -1.15 -17.13
N ALA A 281 -13.01 -0.31 -16.88
CA ALA A 281 -13.07 1.13 -17.11
C ALA A 281 -13.37 1.45 -18.57
N GLU A 282 -12.60 0.86 -19.48
CA GLU A 282 -12.70 1.09 -20.91
C GLU A 282 -14.04 0.56 -21.43
N PHE A 283 -14.45 -0.64 -21.02
CA PHE A 283 -15.78 -1.17 -21.35
C PHE A 283 -16.92 -0.21 -20.94
N LEU A 284 -16.90 0.30 -19.71
CA LEU A 284 -17.93 1.23 -19.24
C LEU A 284 -17.94 2.53 -20.04
N ASN A 285 -16.76 3.09 -20.31
CA ASN A 285 -16.63 4.30 -21.12
C ASN A 285 -17.15 4.09 -22.56
N ASP A 286 -16.85 2.94 -23.16
CA ASP A 286 -17.32 2.56 -24.50
C ASP A 286 -18.84 2.34 -24.57
N ASN A 287 -19.49 2.12 -23.42
CA ASN A 287 -20.94 1.98 -23.27
C ASN A 287 -21.61 3.26 -22.75
N ASP A 288 -21.03 4.42 -23.09
CA ASP A 288 -21.56 5.77 -22.81
C ASP A 288 -21.69 6.12 -21.31
N TYR A 289 -20.98 5.43 -20.41
CA TYR A 289 -20.92 5.83 -19.00
C TYR A 289 -19.82 6.87 -18.75
N ALA A 290 -20.12 7.88 -17.92
CA ALA A 290 -19.12 8.82 -17.45
C ALA A 290 -18.24 8.16 -16.37
N VAL A 291 -17.07 7.67 -16.78
CA VAL A 291 -16.09 7.01 -15.89
C VAL A 291 -15.01 7.98 -15.42
N LYS A 292 -14.66 7.90 -14.13
CA LYS A 292 -13.55 8.61 -13.50
C LYS A 292 -12.74 7.64 -12.63
N THR A 293 -11.48 7.93 -12.37
CA THR A 293 -10.67 7.11 -11.44
C THR A 293 -10.16 7.92 -10.25
N MET A 294 -9.92 7.23 -9.14
CA MET A 294 -9.30 7.73 -7.92
C MET A 294 -8.15 6.81 -7.56
N GLU A 295 -6.93 7.35 -7.58
CA GLU A 295 -5.71 6.53 -7.51
C GLU A 295 -4.54 7.26 -6.85
N LYS A 296 -3.70 6.54 -6.10
CA LYS A 296 -2.49 7.10 -5.48
C LYS A 296 -1.34 6.08 -5.47
N PRO A 297 -0.39 6.14 -6.43
CA PRO A 297 -0.31 7.06 -7.58
C PRO A 297 -1.31 6.71 -8.71
N ARG A 298 -1.37 7.53 -9.77
CA ARG A 298 -2.23 7.31 -10.95
C ARG A 298 -1.60 6.28 -11.88
N ASP A 299 -1.78 5.00 -11.54
CA ASP A 299 -1.12 3.88 -12.20
C ASP A 299 -2.00 3.23 -13.30
N LEU A 300 -3.31 3.44 -13.29
CA LEU A 300 -4.22 2.87 -14.29
C LEU A 300 -3.92 3.45 -15.68
N GLN A 301 -3.89 2.57 -16.69
CA GLN A 301 -3.67 2.93 -18.09
C GLN A 301 -5.02 2.91 -18.82
N VAL A 302 -5.71 4.05 -18.83
CA VAL A 302 -7.06 4.19 -19.40
C VAL A 302 -7.09 5.15 -20.58
N GLY A 303 -8.11 5.04 -21.43
CA GLY A 303 -8.32 5.95 -22.57
C GLY A 303 -8.48 7.42 -22.16
N ALA A 304 -8.21 8.33 -23.10
CA ALA A 304 -8.19 9.78 -22.85
C ALA A 304 -9.54 10.38 -22.38
N ASP A 305 -10.65 9.68 -22.63
CA ASP A 305 -11.99 10.08 -22.19
C ASP A 305 -12.21 9.85 -20.68
N ILE A 306 -11.39 9.00 -20.05
CA ILE A 306 -11.47 8.67 -18.63
C ILE A 306 -10.50 9.58 -17.86
N THR A 307 -11.06 10.43 -16.99
CA THR A 307 -10.25 11.37 -16.20
C THR A 307 -9.76 10.71 -14.92
N GLN A 308 -8.45 10.78 -14.69
CA GLN A 308 -7.80 10.20 -13.52
C GLN A 308 -7.49 11.24 -12.45
N TYR A 309 -8.02 11.03 -11.24
CA TYR A 309 -7.81 11.89 -10.09
C TYR A 309 -6.88 11.23 -9.09
N THR A 310 -5.99 12.04 -8.53
CA THR A 310 -5.23 11.67 -7.33
C THR A 310 -5.74 12.43 -6.12
N ALA A 311 -5.12 12.19 -4.96
CA ALA A 311 -5.54 12.75 -3.68
C ALA A 311 -5.43 14.30 -3.66
N LEU A 312 -6.58 14.96 -3.74
CA LEU A 312 -6.70 16.41 -3.64
C LEU A 312 -6.25 16.91 -2.25
N GLY A 313 -5.21 17.74 -2.23
CA GLY A 313 -4.61 18.20 -0.97
C GLY A 313 -4.05 17.05 -0.11
N GLY A 314 -3.66 15.93 -0.75
CA GLY A 314 -3.09 14.76 -0.09
C GLY A 314 -4.10 13.74 0.43
N GLU A 315 -5.40 14.04 0.40
CA GLU A 315 -6.49 13.20 0.94
C GLU A 315 -7.46 12.74 -0.17
N MET A 316 -7.79 11.44 -0.18
CA MET A 316 -8.76 10.91 -1.15
C MET A 316 -10.19 11.33 -0.88
N ALA A 317 -10.58 11.53 0.39
CA ALA A 317 -11.92 11.99 0.76
C ALA A 317 -12.29 13.32 0.08
N LYS A 318 -11.37 14.29 0.02
CA LYS A 318 -11.58 15.58 -0.68
C LYS A 318 -11.81 15.40 -2.18
N THR A 319 -11.18 14.40 -2.77
CA THR A 319 -11.37 14.04 -4.18
C THR A 319 -12.76 13.47 -4.39
N ALA A 320 -13.20 12.56 -3.52
CA ALA A 320 -14.55 12.01 -3.54
C ALA A 320 -15.62 13.10 -3.37
N ASP A 321 -15.46 14.01 -2.41
CA ASP A 321 -16.37 15.16 -2.21
C ASP A 321 -16.53 16.00 -3.48
N SER A 322 -15.42 16.21 -4.21
CA SER A 322 -15.42 16.95 -5.47
C SER A 322 -16.14 16.16 -6.57
N LEU A 323 -15.89 14.84 -6.67
CA LEU A 323 -16.55 13.96 -7.63
C LEU A 323 -18.06 13.84 -7.37
N LEU A 324 -18.51 13.90 -6.12
CA LEU A 324 -19.94 13.93 -5.78
C LEU A 324 -20.66 15.17 -6.33
N MET A 325 -19.94 16.27 -6.58
CA MET A 325 -20.51 17.46 -7.24
C MET A 325 -20.65 17.26 -8.76
N VAL A 326 -19.73 16.49 -9.36
CA VAL A 326 -19.73 16.18 -10.80
C VAL A 326 -20.68 15.03 -11.13
N ARG A 327 -20.91 14.11 -10.17
CA ARG A 327 -21.76 12.92 -10.29
C ARG A 327 -21.41 12.05 -11.50
N PRO A 328 -20.20 11.47 -11.55
CA PRO A 328 -19.89 10.46 -12.56
C PRO A 328 -20.82 9.24 -12.41
N ASP A 329 -21.00 8.49 -13.49
CA ASP A 329 -21.75 7.23 -13.45
C ASP A 329 -20.98 6.15 -12.70
N TYR A 330 -19.68 6.08 -12.95
CA TYR A 330 -18.78 5.14 -12.29
C TYR A 330 -17.49 5.81 -11.83
N THR A 331 -17.02 5.42 -10.65
CA THR A 331 -15.68 5.73 -10.16
C THR A 331 -14.90 4.46 -9.86
N ILE A 332 -13.72 4.34 -10.45
CA ILE A 332 -12.77 3.28 -10.13
C ILE A 332 -11.85 3.78 -9.04
N TYR A 333 -11.84 3.10 -7.91
CA TYR A 333 -10.95 3.40 -6.80
C TYR A 333 -9.86 2.33 -6.75
N ASP A 334 -8.69 2.66 -7.30
CA ASP A 334 -7.53 1.76 -7.23
C ASP A 334 -6.89 1.85 -5.85
N GLU A 335 -6.66 0.70 -5.24
CA GLU A 335 -6.11 0.51 -3.88
C GLU A 335 -6.97 1.00 -2.71
N VAL A 336 -8.10 0.33 -2.44
CA VAL A 336 -8.89 0.50 -1.21
C VAL A 336 -8.28 -0.35 -0.08
N ARG A 337 -7.68 0.31 0.91
CA ARG A 337 -6.88 -0.38 1.95
C ARG A 337 -7.21 0.01 3.37
N LYS A 338 -7.33 1.31 3.65
CA LYS A 338 -7.55 1.87 4.99
C LYS A 338 -9.04 2.00 5.28
N THR A 339 -9.37 2.21 6.55
CA THR A 339 -10.78 2.42 6.97
C THR A 339 -11.41 3.59 6.21
N ASP A 340 -10.71 4.73 6.16
CA ASP A 340 -11.17 5.92 5.44
C ASP A 340 -11.46 5.64 3.96
N ASP A 341 -10.69 4.76 3.31
CA ASP A 341 -10.91 4.41 1.89
C ASP A 341 -12.24 3.65 1.72
N PHE A 342 -12.57 2.74 2.66
CA PHE A 342 -13.85 2.02 2.65
C PHE A 342 -15.03 2.93 2.98
N GLU A 343 -14.85 3.90 3.88
CA GLU A 343 -15.87 4.90 4.18
C GLU A 343 -16.15 5.79 2.96
N VAL A 344 -15.10 6.29 2.29
CA VAL A 344 -15.23 7.03 1.02
C VAL A 344 -15.93 6.19 -0.06
N PHE A 345 -15.54 4.93 -0.20
CA PHE A 345 -16.18 4.02 -1.14
C PHE A 345 -17.69 3.86 -0.85
N ALA A 346 -18.05 3.69 0.41
CA ALA A 346 -19.43 3.56 0.85
C ALA A 346 -20.23 4.85 0.60
N ASP A 347 -19.70 6.01 0.97
CA ASP A 347 -20.36 7.29 0.80
C ASP A 347 -20.63 7.60 -0.68
N MET A 348 -19.64 7.38 -1.55
CA MET A 348 -19.83 7.54 -2.99
C MET A 348 -20.91 6.60 -3.53
N ARG A 349 -20.88 5.33 -3.11
CA ARG A 349 -21.86 4.33 -3.55
C ARG A 349 -23.28 4.67 -3.10
N LEU A 350 -23.45 5.12 -1.85
CA LEU A 350 -24.75 5.51 -1.29
C LEU A 350 -25.28 6.82 -1.89
N ALA A 351 -24.39 7.71 -2.35
CA ALA A 351 -24.77 8.89 -3.13
C ALA A 351 -25.22 8.55 -4.57
N GLY A 352 -25.15 7.28 -4.96
CA GLY A 352 -25.62 6.77 -6.24
C GLY A 352 -24.54 6.63 -7.31
N VAL A 353 -23.26 6.85 -6.99
CA VAL A 353 -22.17 6.60 -7.95
C VAL A 353 -21.90 5.10 -8.03
N GLY A 354 -21.73 4.54 -9.23
CA GLY A 354 -21.24 3.17 -9.39
C GLY A 354 -19.78 3.09 -8.94
N MET A 355 -19.42 2.10 -8.14
CA MET A 355 -18.08 2.04 -7.54
C MET A 355 -17.40 0.72 -7.88
N ILE A 356 -16.16 0.80 -8.35
CA ILE A 356 -15.29 -0.36 -8.61
C ILE A 356 -14.03 -0.19 -7.77
N GLY A 357 -13.87 -1.01 -6.73
CA GLY A 357 -12.80 -0.88 -5.74
C GLY A 357 -11.80 -2.01 -5.87
N VAL A 358 -10.51 -1.69 -5.94
CA VAL A 358 -9.45 -2.70 -5.97
C VAL A 358 -8.94 -2.95 -4.55
N VAL A 359 -9.03 -4.19 -4.08
CA VAL A 359 -8.67 -4.58 -2.71
C VAL A 359 -7.68 -5.74 -2.74
N HIS A 360 -6.65 -5.68 -1.89
CA HIS A 360 -5.78 -6.84 -1.67
C HIS A 360 -6.44 -7.86 -0.75
N ALA A 361 -6.65 -9.08 -1.24
CA ALA A 361 -7.25 -10.15 -0.45
C ALA A 361 -6.77 -11.51 -0.96
N THR A 362 -6.53 -12.45 -0.04
CA THR A 362 -6.13 -13.81 -0.40
C THR A 362 -7.31 -14.69 -0.80
N ARG A 363 -8.53 -14.34 -0.37
CA ARG A 363 -9.79 -14.98 -0.79
C ARG A 363 -10.82 -13.89 -1.07
N ALA A 364 -11.79 -14.15 -1.95
CA ALA A 364 -12.80 -13.14 -2.27
C ALA A 364 -13.64 -12.72 -1.07
N ILE A 365 -13.98 -13.65 -0.16
CA ILE A 365 -14.73 -13.36 1.06
C ILE A 365 -14.01 -12.34 1.97
N ASP A 366 -12.68 -12.36 1.97
CA ASP A 366 -11.88 -11.45 2.81
C ASP A 366 -12.04 -9.98 2.35
N ALA A 367 -12.40 -9.75 1.08
CA ALA A 367 -12.70 -8.41 0.57
C ALA A 367 -13.96 -7.83 1.22
N LEU A 368 -15.03 -8.64 1.39
CA LEU A 368 -16.25 -8.23 2.09
C LEU A 368 -16.05 -8.12 3.59
N GLN A 369 -15.25 -9.01 4.19
CA GLN A 369 -14.93 -8.93 5.62
C GLN A 369 -14.22 -7.62 5.99
N ARG A 370 -13.55 -6.95 5.04
CA ARG A 370 -13.02 -5.62 5.28
C ARG A 370 -14.10 -4.56 5.44
N LEU A 371 -15.32 -4.75 4.95
CA LEU A 371 -16.42 -3.81 5.23
C LEU A 371 -17.00 -4.01 6.64
N VAL A 372 -16.84 -5.21 7.22
CA VAL A 372 -17.36 -5.54 8.54
C VAL A 372 -16.71 -4.67 9.62
N GLY A 373 -17.55 -4.00 10.41
CA GLY A 373 -17.12 -3.09 11.47
C GLY A 373 -16.70 -1.69 10.99
N ARG A 374 -16.64 -1.46 9.68
CA ARG A 374 -16.45 -0.14 9.06
C ARG A 374 -17.76 0.47 8.58
N VAL A 375 -18.67 -0.38 8.10
CA VAL A 375 -20.03 0.01 7.71
C VAL A 375 -21.07 -0.86 8.41
N GLU A 376 -22.31 -0.37 8.48
CA GLU A 376 -23.42 -1.14 9.03
C GLU A 376 -23.65 -2.40 8.19
N LEU A 377 -23.78 -3.56 8.85
CA LEU A 377 -23.88 -4.86 8.18
C LEU A 377 -24.99 -4.87 7.11
N GLY A 378 -26.17 -4.35 7.44
CA GLY A 378 -27.30 -4.31 6.51
C GLY A 378 -27.09 -3.42 5.27
N MET A 379 -26.08 -2.56 5.29
CA MET A 379 -25.73 -1.67 4.17
C MET A 379 -24.71 -2.31 3.23
N ILE A 380 -24.00 -3.38 3.64
CA ILE A 380 -22.94 -3.98 2.82
C ILE A 380 -23.45 -4.35 1.42
N PRO A 381 -24.61 -5.01 1.22
CA PRO A 381 -25.05 -5.35 -0.14
C PRO A 381 -25.51 -4.15 -0.98
N GLN A 382 -25.76 -3.00 -0.35
CA GLN A 382 -26.02 -1.74 -1.08
C GLN A 382 -24.70 -1.07 -1.50
N ILE A 383 -23.63 -1.30 -0.73
CA ILE A 383 -22.30 -0.76 -0.97
C ILE A 383 -21.51 -1.63 -1.96
N VAL A 384 -21.58 -2.95 -1.79
CA VAL A 384 -20.93 -3.96 -2.64
C VAL A 384 -21.90 -5.10 -2.88
N ASP A 385 -22.38 -5.20 -4.11
CA ASP A 385 -23.25 -6.28 -4.55
C ASP A 385 -22.51 -7.34 -5.38
N THR A 386 -21.25 -7.08 -5.76
CA THR A 386 -20.45 -8.00 -6.59
C THR A 386 -19.01 -8.05 -6.10
N VAL A 387 -18.44 -9.25 -5.99
CA VAL A 387 -17.01 -9.43 -5.73
C VAL A 387 -16.41 -10.27 -6.85
N VAL A 388 -15.35 -9.75 -7.47
CA VAL A 388 -14.57 -10.45 -8.48
C VAL A 388 -13.23 -10.81 -7.85
N TYR A 389 -12.84 -12.09 -7.90
CA TYR A 389 -11.55 -12.56 -7.41
C TYR A 389 -10.65 -12.88 -8.60
N ILE A 390 -9.53 -12.17 -8.65
CA ILE A 390 -8.52 -12.30 -9.70
C ILE A 390 -7.34 -13.10 -9.16
N GLU A 391 -6.96 -14.14 -9.90
CA GLU A 391 -5.78 -14.96 -9.62
C GLU A 391 -4.99 -15.16 -10.92
N ALA A 392 -3.68 -14.92 -10.87
CA ALA A 392 -2.78 -15.08 -12.02
C ALA A 392 -3.23 -14.38 -13.32
N GLY A 393 -3.95 -13.25 -13.22
CA GLY A 393 -4.46 -12.49 -14.37
C GLY A 393 -5.80 -12.96 -14.90
N GLU A 394 -6.44 -13.96 -14.29
CA GLU A 394 -7.72 -14.53 -14.71
C GLU A 394 -8.79 -14.36 -13.61
N ILE A 395 -10.07 -14.40 -13.99
CA ILE A 395 -11.18 -14.41 -13.02
C ILE A 395 -11.31 -15.83 -12.46
N ALA A 396 -10.92 -16.02 -11.21
CA ALA A 396 -11.02 -17.32 -10.56
C ALA A 396 -12.37 -17.54 -9.86
N LYS A 397 -13.06 -16.46 -9.44
CA LYS A 397 -14.38 -16.54 -8.80
C LYS A 397 -15.12 -15.22 -8.89
N VAL A 398 -16.45 -15.28 -9.05
CA VAL A 398 -17.34 -14.13 -8.90
C VAL A 398 -18.41 -14.46 -7.86
N TYR A 399 -18.65 -13.55 -6.92
CA TYR A 399 -19.74 -13.66 -5.96
C TYR A 399 -20.79 -12.58 -6.16
N ASP A 400 -22.04 -12.98 -6.03
CA ASP A 400 -23.19 -12.09 -5.83
C ASP A 400 -23.48 -11.93 -4.34
N VAL A 401 -23.69 -10.70 -3.89
CA VAL A 401 -23.88 -10.36 -2.49
C VAL A 401 -25.26 -9.76 -2.29
N GLN A 402 -26.10 -10.43 -1.51
CA GLN A 402 -27.50 -10.05 -1.33
C GLN A 402 -27.91 -10.10 0.14
N THR A 403 -28.90 -9.29 0.51
CA THR A 403 -29.54 -9.38 1.82
C THR A 403 -30.79 -10.26 1.73
N GLU A 404 -30.88 -11.26 2.59
CA GLU A 404 -32.07 -12.09 2.78
C GLU A 404 -32.55 -12.00 4.23
N VAL A 405 -33.86 -12.07 4.45
CA VAL A 405 -34.42 -12.22 5.81
C VAL A 405 -34.78 -13.69 5.98
N LYS A 406 -33.95 -14.41 6.72
CA LYS A 406 -34.11 -15.85 6.97
C LYS A 406 -33.57 -16.25 8.34
N VAL A 407 -33.78 -17.51 8.70
CA VAL A 407 -33.07 -18.13 9.82
C VAL A 407 -31.68 -18.51 9.28
N PRO A 408 -30.57 -18.01 9.86
CA PRO A 408 -29.23 -18.36 9.42
C PRO A 408 -28.96 -19.86 9.54
N GLU A 409 -28.10 -20.37 8.67
CA GLU A 409 -27.72 -21.79 8.70
C GLU A 409 -27.05 -22.13 10.04
N GLY A 410 -27.50 -23.20 10.71
CA GLY A 410 -27.02 -23.60 12.04
C GLY A 410 -27.78 -23.00 13.24
N LEU A 411 -28.84 -22.23 13.00
CA LEU A 411 -29.81 -21.83 14.04
C LEU A 411 -31.14 -22.57 13.86
N MET A 412 -31.90 -22.75 14.94
CA MET A 412 -33.19 -23.45 14.90
C MET A 412 -34.31 -22.49 14.45
N GLU A 413 -35.41 -23.01 13.91
CA GLU A 413 -36.57 -22.18 13.49
C GLU A 413 -37.21 -21.36 14.64
N GLU A 414 -36.92 -21.71 15.89
CA GLU A 414 -37.34 -20.93 17.06
C GLU A 414 -36.57 -19.59 17.18
N ASP A 415 -35.41 -19.48 16.51
CA ASP A 415 -34.66 -18.24 16.36
C ASP A 415 -35.32 -17.34 15.32
N LEU A 416 -35.67 -16.12 15.73
CA LEU A 416 -36.34 -15.16 14.84
C LEU A 416 -35.49 -14.88 13.59
N ALA A 417 -36.17 -14.92 12.43
CA ALA A 417 -35.62 -14.53 11.15
C ALA A 417 -35.02 -13.12 11.25
N ARG A 418 -33.81 -12.97 10.69
CA ARG A 418 -33.03 -11.74 10.76
C ARG A 418 -32.40 -11.44 9.41
N PRO A 419 -31.95 -10.19 9.17
CA PRO A 419 -31.17 -9.89 7.99
C PRO A 419 -29.86 -10.67 8.00
N VAL A 420 -29.64 -11.46 6.95
CA VAL A 420 -28.42 -12.22 6.67
C VAL A 420 -27.90 -11.75 5.32
N ILE A 421 -26.61 -11.49 5.24
CA ILE A 421 -25.95 -11.31 3.95
C ILE A 421 -25.61 -12.69 3.43
N THR A 422 -26.18 -13.05 2.29
CA THR A 422 -25.90 -14.30 1.59
C THR A 422 -24.94 -14.00 0.45
N ILE A 423 -23.87 -14.78 0.36
CA ILE A 423 -22.82 -14.64 -0.65
C ILE A 423 -22.87 -15.88 -1.52
N GLN A 424 -23.30 -15.70 -2.75
CA GLN A 424 -23.62 -16.77 -3.68
C GLN A 424 -22.60 -16.78 -4.80
N ASP A 425 -22.16 -17.98 -5.17
CA ASP A 425 -21.39 -18.16 -6.40
C ASP A 425 -22.21 -17.69 -7.61
N PHE A 426 -21.62 -16.79 -8.40
CA PHE A 426 -22.32 -16.10 -9.47
C PHE A 426 -22.72 -17.04 -10.62
N GLU A 427 -21.90 -18.05 -10.90
CA GLU A 427 -22.15 -19.03 -11.97
C GLU A 427 -23.30 -20.00 -11.58
N THR A 428 -23.23 -20.55 -10.37
CA THR A 428 -24.13 -21.62 -9.93
C THR A 428 -25.35 -21.12 -9.16
N GLY A 429 -25.33 -19.88 -8.69
CA GLY A 429 -26.34 -19.30 -7.80
C GLY A 429 -26.39 -19.95 -6.41
N ARG A 430 -25.37 -20.73 -6.03
CA ARG A 430 -25.34 -21.45 -4.76
C ARG A 430 -24.75 -20.58 -3.65
N PRO A 431 -25.45 -20.42 -2.51
CA PRO A 431 -24.88 -19.81 -1.32
C PRO A 431 -23.62 -20.55 -0.86
N GLU A 432 -22.50 -19.84 -0.72
CA GLU A 432 -21.26 -20.39 -0.17
C GLU A 432 -20.93 -19.83 1.22
N TYR A 433 -21.40 -18.62 1.53
CA TYR A 433 -21.19 -17.99 2.83
C TYR A 433 -22.42 -17.20 3.30
N GLU A 434 -22.57 -17.11 4.61
CA GLU A 434 -23.49 -16.20 5.28
C GLU A 434 -22.74 -15.26 6.22
N ILE A 435 -23.15 -13.99 6.26
CA ILE A 435 -22.68 -13.02 7.25
C ILE A 435 -23.88 -12.48 8.02
N TYR A 436 -23.87 -12.65 9.34
CA TYR A 436 -24.93 -12.17 10.22
C TYR A 436 -24.40 -11.82 11.60
N THR A 437 -25.23 -11.14 12.38
CA THR A 437 -24.90 -10.80 13.76
C THR A 437 -25.41 -11.88 14.72
N PHE A 438 -24.49 -12.43 15.52
CA PHE A 438 -24.76 -13.36 16.62
C PHE A 438 -24.14 -12.79 17.91
N ASN A 439 -24.92 -12.68 19.00
CA ASN A 439 -24.46 -12.11 20.27
C ASN A 439 -23.70 -10.77 20.15
N ARG A 440 -24.19 -9.87 19.29
CA ARG A 440 -23.58 -8.55 18.99
C ARG A 440 -22.20 -8.62 18.30
N GLN A 441 -21.79 -9.79 17.83
CA GLN A 441 -20.61 -10.00 17.01
C GLN A 441 -21.04 -10.37 15.59
N VAL A 442 -20.29 -9.90 14.59
CA VAL A 442 -20.52 -10.29 13.20
C VAL A 442 -19.73 -11.56 12.94
N VAL A 443 -20.42 -12.60 12.47
CA VAL A 443 -19.84 -13.90 12.13
C VAL A 443 -20.01 -14.17 10.64
N THR A 444 -18.99 -14.80 10.04
CA THR A 444 -19.04 -15.30 8.66
C THR A 444 -19.01 -16.82 8.71
N VAL A 445 -20.03 -17.47 8.16
CA VAL A 445 -20.21 -18.93 8.19
C VAL A 445 -20.11 -19.49 6.77
N PRO A 446 -19.18 -20.41 6.48
CA PRO A 446 -19.16 -21.14 5.22
C PRO A 446 -20.28 -22.20 5.19
N LEU A 447 -20.95 -22.33 4.04
CA LEU A 447 -22.07 -23.26 3.85
C LEU A 447 -21.66 -24.59 3.19
N ASN A 448 -20.45 -24.67 2.61
CA ASN A 448 -20.00 -25.80 1.79
C ASN A 448 -19.04 -26.78 2.50
N GLU A 449 -18.91 -26.74 3.83
CA GLU A 449 -18.19 -27.80 4.56
C GLU A 449 -19.16 -28.96 4.83
N GLY A 450 -19.08 -29.97 3.96
CA GLY A 450 -20.09 -31.03 3.82
C GLY A 450 -20.45 -31.81 5.08
N GLU A 451 -21.69 -32.30 5.10
CA GLU A 451 -22.27 -33.41 5.87
C GLU A 451 -21.50 -33.82 7.15
N SER A 452 -21.19 -32.87 8.03
CA SER A 452 -21.06 -33.14 9.45
C SER A 452 -22.42 -32.83 10.07
N ASP A 453 -22.97 -33.76 10.86
CA ASP A 453 -24.20 -33.55 11.65
C ASP A 453 -24.09 -32.37 12.65
N GLU A 454 -22.92 -31.73 12.77
CA GLU A 454 -22.67 -30.49 13.52
C GLU A 454 -22.65 -29.28 12.56
N SER A 455 -23.49 -28.28 12.82
CA SER A 455 -23.46 -27.02 12.06
C SER A 455 -22.19 -26.21 12.33
N GLY A 456 -21.78 -25.33 11.41
CA GLY A 456 -20.64 -24.43 11.63
C GLY A 456 -20.80 -23.53 12.86
N VAL A 457 -22.04 -23.22 13.22
CA VAL A 457 -22.42 -22.49 14.44
C VAL A 457 -22.23 -23.35 15.68
N ASP A 458 -22.63 -24.62 15.64
CA ASP A 458 -22.40 -25.57 16.74
C ASP A 458 -20.90 -25.73 17.02
N ARG A 459 -20.08 -25.81 15.96
CA ARG A 459 -18.62 -25.89 16.10
C ARG A 459 -18.04 -24.64 16.77
N LEU A 460 -18.50 -23.44 16.37
CA LEU A 460 -18.03 -22.17 16.92
C LEU A 460 -18.52 -21.97 18.37
N ALA A 461 -19.79 -22.25 18.65
CA ALA A 461 -20.37 -22.19 19.99
C ALA A 461 -19.69 -23.19 20.94
N ARG A 462 -19.44 -24.42 20.48
CA ARG A 462 -18.71 -25.44 21.22
C ARG A 462 -17.29 -24.98 21.57
N GLN A 463 -16.56 -24.41 20.61
CA GLN A 463 -15.20 -23.91 20.84
C GLN A 463 -15.17 -22.75 21.84
N GLU A 464 -16.10 -21.79 21.75
CA GLU A 464 -16.12 -20.66 22.68
C GLU A 464 -16.57 -21.05 24.09
N ILE A 465 -17.59 -21.91 24.23
CA ILE A 465 -17.96 -22.47 25.55
C ILE A 465 -16.78 -23.23 26.14
N GLN A 466 -16.09 -24.05 25.33
CA GLN A 466 -14.95 -24.82 25.78
C GLN A 466 -13.78 -23.92 26.21
N ARG A 467 -13.52 -22.83 25.48
CA ARG A 467 -12.49 -21.84 25.83
C ARG A 467 -12.80 -21.13 27.14
N GLU A 468 -14.04 -20.65 27.32
CA GLU A 468 -14.45 -19.97 28.55
C GLU A 468 -14.40 -20.89 29.76
N ILE A 469 -14.86 -22.14 29.63
CA ILE A 469 -14.84 -23.09 30.76
C ILE A 469 -13.41 -23.55 31.06
N ARG A 470 -12.55 -23.76 30.05
CA ARG A 470 -11.11 -24.05 30.26
C ARG A 470 -10.38 -22.92 30.96
N SER A 471 -10.83 -21.68 30.84
CA SER A 471 -10.21 -20.57 31.59
C SER A 471 -10.43 -20.67 33.12
N VAL A 472 -11.33 -21.55 33.55
CA VAL A 472 -11.71 -21.77 34.95
C VAL A 472 -11.71 -23.27 35.34
N ALA A 473 -11.13 -24.15 34.54
CA ALA A 473 -11.01 -25.58 34.81
C ALA A 473 -9.59 -26.03 34.48
N ASP A 474 -8.96 -26.80 35.38
CA ASP A 474 -7.58 -27.25 35.21
C ASP A 474 -7.51 -28.54 34.37
N GLY A 475 -8.59 -29.34 34.39
CA GLY A 475 -8.70 -30.62 33.71
C GLY A 475 -9.32 -30.56 32.31
N HIS A 476 -9.63 -31.74 31.76
CA HIS A 476 -10.24 -31.85 30.44
C HIS A 476 -11.67 -31.28 30.48
N VAL A 477 -12.05 -30.58 29.41
CA VAL A 477 -13.39 -30.03 29.25
C VAL A 477 -13.95 -30.53 27.93
N GLU A 478 -15.11 -31.18 27.96
CA GLU A 478 -15.86 -31.60 26.78
C GLU A 478 -17.24 -30.95 26.80
N VAL A 479 -17.59 -30.29 25.70
CA VAL A 479 -18.88 -29.60 25.56
C VAL A 479 -19.75 -30.41 24.60
N GLU A 480 -20.99 -30.64 24.99
CA GLU A 480 -22.04 -31.28 24.19
C GLU A 480 -23.22 -30.31 24.08
N LEU A 481 -23.53 -29.88 22.87
CA LEU A 481 -24.63 -28.94 22.63
C LEU A 481 -25.97 -29.68 22.64
N GLN A 482 -26.97 -29.11 23.31
CA GLN A 482 -28.35 -29.59 23.35
C GLN A 482 -29.28 -28.53 22.74
N GLY A 483 -29.17 -28.36 21.42
CA GLY A 483 -29.87 -27.32 20.66
C GLY A 483 -29.17 -25.96 20.71
N SER A 484 -29.85 -24.91 20.25
CA SER A 484 -29.22 -23.60 20.03
C SER A 484 -28.96 -22.77 21.30
N ASN A 485 -29.63 -23.09 22.42
CA ASN A 485 -29.57 -22.28 23.63
C ASN A 485 -29.20 -23.04 24.92
N ARG A 486 -28.75 -24.30 24.82
CA ARG A 486 -28.37 -25.11 25.97
C ARG A 486 -27.17 -26.00 25.69
N ALA A 487 -26.24 -26.10 26.63
CA ALA A 487 -25.06 -26.95 26.54
C ALA A 487 -24.91 -27.80 27.81
N VAL A 488 -24.41 -29.02 27.66
CA VAL A 488 -23.90 -29.85 28.75
C VAL A 488 -22.39 -29.80 28.70
N VAL A 489 -21.77 -29.40 29.80
CA VAL A 489 -20.31 -29.27 29.90
C VAL A 489 -19.79 -30.30 30.89
N TRP A 490 -18.99 -31.22 30.36
CA TRP A 490 -18.36 -32.29 31.12
C TRP A 490 -16.97 -31.83 31.58
N VAL A 491 -16.76 -31.89 32.89
CA VAL A 491 -15.50 -31.49 33.55
C VAL A 491 -15.01 -32.59 34.49
N GLU A 492 -13.75 -32.51 34.91
CA GLU A 492 -13.23 -33.44 35.90
C GLU A 492 -13.89 -33.23 37.28
N GLN A 493 -13.92 -34.29 38.10
CA GLN A 493 -14.56 -34.27 39.42
C GLN A 493 -13.97 -33.20 40.36
N HIS A 494 -12.71 -32.81 40.16
CA HIS A 494 -12.05 -31.76 40.94
C HIS A 494 -12.38 -30.34 40.45
N ASP A 495 -12.78 -30.18 39.18
CA ASP A 495 -13.04 -28.87 38.56
C ASP A 495 -14.48 -28.38 38.78
N ILE A 496 -15.46 -29.28 38.92
CA ILE A 496 -16.89 -28.92 38.97
C ILE A 496 -17.22 -27.83 40.00
N SER A 497 -16.61 -27.87 41.18
CA SER A 497 -16.84 -26.86 42.22
C SER A 497 -16.25 -25.49 41.86
N HIS A 498 -15.14 -25.48 41.13
CA HIS A 498 -14.49 -24.24 40.70
C HIS A 498 -15.24 -23.60 39.53
N VAL A 499 -15.69 -24.41 38.57
CA VAL A 499 -16.46 -23.98 37.39
C VAL A 499 -17.80 -23.39 37.80
N ILE A 500 -18.55 -24.06 38.70
CA ILE A 500 -19.85 -23.56 39.19
C ILE A 500 -19.66 -22.31 40.08
N GLY A 501 -18.62 -22.29 40.92
CA GLY A 501 -18.36 -21.20 41.85
C GLY A 501 -19.33 -21.15 43.04
N LYS A 502 -19.05 -20.27 44.01
CA LYS A 502 -19.85 -20.17 45.25
C LYS A 502 -21.30 -19.77 44.94
N GLY A 503 -22.24 -20.68 45.18
CA GLY A 503 -23.67 -20.46 44.94
C GLY A 503 -24.06 -20.36 43.46
N GLY A 504 -23.22 -20.86 42.54
CA GLY A 504 -23.47 -20.82 41.09
C GLY A 504 -23.07 -19.50 40.41
N GLY A 505 -22.51 -18.53 41.14
CA GLY A 505 -22.25 -17.20 40.58
C GLY A 505 -21.33 -17.20 39.35
N ARG A 506 -20.30 -18.06 39.33
CA ARG A 506 -19.32 -18.07 38.24
C ARG A 506 -19.88 -18.67 36.96
N ILE A 507 -20.61 -19.79 37.08
CA ILE A 507 -21.27 -20.37 35.90
C ILE A 507 -22.34 -19.41 35.36
N SER A 508 -23.12 -18.77 36.24
CA SER A 508 -24.09 -17.76 35.81
C SER A 508 -23.45 -16.53 35.14
N ASP A 509 -22.26 -16.11 35.55
CA ASP A 509 -21.52 -15.04 34.86
C ASP A 509 -21.09 -15.47 33.45
N ILE A 510 -20.69 -16.74 33.28
CA ILE A 510 -20.32 -17.32 31.99
C ILE A 510 -21.57 -17.47 31.10
N GLU A 511 -22.67 -17.99 31.64
CA GLU A 511 -23.97 -18.09 30.95
C GLU A 511 -24.47 -16.72 30.47
N ASN A 512 -24.39 -15.67 31.31
CA ASN A 512 -24.80 -14.31 30.94
C ASN A 512 -23.93 -13.69 29.83
N ARG A 513 -22.65 -14.06 29.76
CA ARG A 513 -21.72 -13.58 28.71
C ARG A 513 -21.93 -14.32 27.39
N LEU A 514 -22.19 -15.63 27.46
CA LEU A 514 -22.35 -16.49 26.30
C LEU A 514 -23.80 -16.54 25.78
N GLY A 515 -24.77 -16.15 26.59
CA GLY A 515 -26.20 -16.18 26.26
C GLY A 515 -26.79 -17.59 26.20
N ILE A 516 -26.13 -18.59 26.77
CA ILE A 516 -26.50 -20.02 26.70
C ILE A 516 -26.67 -20.60 28.11
N ASP A 517 -27.64 -21.51 28.31
CA ASP A 517 -27.79 -22.24 29.58
C ASP A 517 -26.78 -23.40 29.64
N ILE A 518 -25.99 -23.50 30.71
CA ILE A 518 -24.89 -24.46 30.84
C ILE A 518 -25.14 -25.43 32.00
N ASP A 519 -25.37 -26.70 31.69
CA ASP A 519 -25.45 -27.79 32.68
C ASP A 519 -24.06 -28.41 32.88
N VAL A 520 -23.41 -28.12 34.00
CA VAL A 520 -22.06 -28.62 34.33
C VAL A 520 -22.16 -29.98 35.03
N ARG A 521 -21.54 -31.00 34.45
CA ARG A 521 -21.54 -32.38 34.96
C ARG A 521 -20.13 -32.95 35.04
N THR A 522 -19.93 -34.00 35.84
CA THR A 522 -18.64 -34.68 35.89
C THR A 522 -18.58 -35.83 34.90
N PHE A 523 -17.38 -36.16 34.38
CA PHE A 523 -17.21 -37.31 33.48
C PHE A 523 -17.70 -38.64 34.09
N ASP A 524 -17.67 -38.76 35.42
CA ASP A 524 -18.19 -39.92 36.16
C ASP A 524 -19.72 -40.09 36.03
N GLU A 525 -20.44 -39.01 35.73
CA GLU A 525 -21.89 -38.98 35.54
C GLU A 525 -22.31 -39.31 34.09
N ARG A 526 -21.34 -39.50 33.18
CA ARG A 526 -21.61 -39.76 31.76
C ARG A 526 -22.17 -41.18 31.56
N PRO A 527 -23.39 -41.35 31.01
CA PRO A 527 -23.96 -42.66 30.77
C PRO A 527 -23.12 -43.45 29.74
N GLY A 528 -22.35 -44.45 30.20
CA GLY A 528 -21.63 -45.39 29.32
C GLY A 528 -20.09 -45.43 29.39
N GLY A 529 -19.44 -44.65 30.27
CA GLY A 529 -17.98 -44.67 30.44
C GLY A 529 -17.48 -45.74 31.42
N LYS A 530 -16.60 -46.65 30.96
CA LYS A 530 -15.97 -47.71 31.77
C LYS A 530 -15.02 -47.15 32.83
N SER A 531 -15.22 -47.54 34.08
CA SER A 531 -14.23 -47.44 35.15
C SER A 531 -12.97 -48.26 34.81
N GLY A 532 -11.79 -47.63 34.87
CA GLY A 532 -10.49 -48.27 34.66
C GLY A 532 -9.56 -48.06 35.85
N SER A 533 -9.57 -49.03 36.76
CA SER A 533 -8.66 -49.19 37.90
C SER A 533 -7.17 -49.15 37.52
N SER A 534 -6.40 -48.56 38.42
CA SER A 534 -4.96 -48.76 38.68
C SER A 534 -4.44 -50.18 38.36
N GLY A 535 -3.27 -50.23 37.72
CA GLY A 535 -2.46 -51.43 37.52
C GLY A 535 -1.02 -51.07 37.18
N GLU A 536 -0.10 -51.45 38.07
CA GLU A 536 1.32 -51.13 38.07
C GLU A 536 2.16 -52.24 37.40
N SER A 537 3.34 -51.86 36.89
CA SER A 537 4.56 -52.65 36.58
C SER A 537 4.77 -53.22 35.15
N GLY A 538 5.92 -52.85 34.56
CA GLY A 538 6.52 -53.60 33.44
C GLY A 538 7.53 -52.84 32.56
N ASP A 539 8.73 -52.62 33.08
CA ASP A 539 9.95 -52.02 32.49
C ASP A 539 10.44 -52.61 31.14
N THR A 540 10.94 -51.78 30.19
CA THR A 540 12.35 -51.71 29.71
C THR A 540 12.56 -50.86 28.43
N GLY A 541 13.37 -49.80 28.57
CA GLY A 541 14.54 -49.53 27.71
C GLY A 541 14.42 -48.69 26.44
N SER A 542 14.85 -47.41 26.49
CA SER A 542 16.00 -46.87 25.70
C SER A 542 16.25 -45.41 26.04
N ALA A 543 17.52 -45.10 26.37
CA ALA A 543 17.98 -43.87 26.99
C ALA A 543 18.32 -42.74 26.01
N GLY A 544 17.86 -41.54 26.37
CA GLY A 544 18.36 -40.20 26.03
C GLY A 544 17.89 -39.26 27.16
N PRO A 545 18.54 -38.12 27.45
CA PRO A 545 18.22 -37.33 28.65
C PRO A 545 16.77 -36.84 28.55
N ALA A 546 15.90 -37.39 29.39
CA ALA A 546 14.49 -37.04 29.41
C ALA A 546 14.35 -35.68 30.09
N GLY A 547 14.14 -34.64 29.30
CA GLY A 547 13.61 -33.40 29.83
C GLY A 547 12.16 -33.57 30.24
N ASP A 548 11.73 -32.77 31.20
CA ASP A 548 10.34 -32.76 31.64
C ASP A 548 9.47 -32.03 30.62
N VAL A 549 8.39 -32.68 30.21
CA VAL A 549 7.41 -32.07 29.31
C VAL A 549 6.58 -31.08 30.12
N VAL A 550 6.52 -29.84 29.68
CA VAL A 550 5.86 -28.75 30.38
C VAL A 550 4.91 -28.03 29.45
N THR A 551 3.83 -27.48 30.02
CA THR A 551 2.85 -26.68 29.27
C THR A 551 3.02 -25.22 29.69
N PRO A 552 3.60 -24.35 28.83
CA PRO A 552 3.76 -22.94 29.18
C PRO A 552 2.41 -22.20 29.23
N GLU A 553 2.29 -21.25 30.14
CA GLU A 553 1.13 -20.37 30.27
C GLU A 553 1.44 -18.99 29.65
N VAL A 554 0.62 -18.55 28.70
CA VAL A 554 0.79 -17.24 28.05
C VAL A 554 -0.10 -16.20 28.75
N THR A 555 0.53 -15.23 29.41
CA THR A 555 -0.18 -14.11 30.05
C THR A 555 -0.12 -12.83 29.18
N SER A 556 -0.70 -11.73 29.66
CA SER A 556 -0.61 -10.44 28.95
C SER A 556 0.79 -9.83 28.90
N ARG A 557 1.74 -10.29 29.75
CA ARG A 557 3.08 -9.69 29.88
C ARG A 557 4.24 -10.69 29.81
N HIS A 558 4.00 -11.96 30.14
CA HIS A 558 5.03 -13.00 30.17
C HIS A 558 4.49 -14.34 29.64
N VAL A 559 5.38 -15.15 29.08
CA VAL A 559 5.18 -16.59 28.91
C VAL A 559 5.86 -17.29 30.08
N LEU A 560 5.08 -18.03 30.88
CA LEU A 560 5.53 -18.74 32.08
C LEU A 560 5.79 -20.20 31.73
N VAL A 561 7.03 -20.68 31.91
CA VAL A 561 7.40 -22.08 31.71
C VAL A 561 7.57 -22.75 33.09
N PRO A 562 6.69 -23.68 33.49
CA PRO A 562 6.82 -24.40 34.75
C PRO A 562 8.09 -25.24 34.78
N ALA A 563 8.85 -25.20 35.87
CA ALA A 563 10.09 -25.96 36.04
C ALA A 563 10.36 -26.24 37.53
N HIS A 564 9.32 -26.65 38.28
CA HIS A 564 9.36 -26.73 39.75
C HIS A 564 10.48 -27.64 40.28
N GLU A 565 10.83 -28.69 39.53
CA GLU A 565 11.88 -29.66 39.89
C GLU A 565 13.32 -29.12 39.74
N TYR A 566 13.50 -27.99 39.05
CA TYR A 566 14.81 -27.40 38.73
C TYR A 566 15.03 -26.04 39.41
N THR A 567 14.33 -25.78 40.52
CA THR A 567 14.37 -24.49 41.22
C THR A 567 15.79 -24.08 41.59
N GLY A 568 16.29 -22.98 40.98
CA GLY A 568 17.65 -22.46 41.20
C GLY A 568 18.71 -23.00 40.26
N ASP A 569 18.38 -24.00 39.44
CA ASP A 569 19.26 -24.56 38.41
C ASP A 569 19.10 -23.82 37.08
N THR A 570 20.10 -23.95 36.22
CA THR A 570 20.03 -23.46 34.83
C THR A 570 19.60 -24.62 33.94
N VAL A 571 18.54 -24.38 33.16
CA VAL A 571 17.90 -25.38 32.32
C VAL A 571 17.78 -24.87 30.90
N GLU A 572 17.74 -25.79 29.96
CA GLU A 572 17.50 -25.54 28.55
C GLU A 572 16.06 -25.93 28.20
N VAL A 573 15.40 -25.04 27.46
CA VAL A 573 14.02 -25.21 27.00
C VAL A 573 14.06 -25.58 25.52
N GLN A 574 13.38 -26.67 25.16
CA GLN A 574 13.33 -27.22 23.81
C GLN A 574 11.89 -27.36 23.32
N ALA A 575 11.67 -27.30 22.01
CA ALA A 575 10.41 -27.64 21.34
C ALA A 575 10.61 -28.86 20.42
N ASP A 576 9.92 -29.97 20.68
CA ASP A 576 10.09 -31.26 19.99
C ASP A 576 11.57 -31.73 19.92
N GLY A 577 12.37 -31.38 20.92
CA GLY A 577 13.80 -31.69 21.00
C GLY A 577 14.74 -30.68 20.32
N GLU A 578 14.21 -29.62 19.70
CA GLU A 578 15.01 -28.50 19.17
C GLU A 578 15.23 -27.43 20.25
N TYR A 579 16.48 -26.98 20.41
CA TYR A 579 16.85 -25.90 21.34
C TYR A 579 16.05 -24.61 21.06
N LEU A 580 15.44 -24.03 22.10
CA LEU A 580 14.90 -22.67 22.04
C LEU A 580 15.82 -21.70 22.79
N PHE A 581 16.04 -21.92 24.09
CA PHE A 581 16.86 -21.02 24.92
C PHE A 581 17.28 -21.67 26.25
N THR A 582 18.22 -21.04 26.96
CA THR A 582 18.67 -21.44 28.30
C THR A 582 18.28 -20.38 29.32
N ALA A 583 17.74 -20.78 30.48
CA ALA A 583 17.35 -19.87 31.54
C ALA A 583 17.53 -20.48 32.94
N THR A 584 17.76 -19.62 33.93
CA THR A 584 17.80 -20.04 35.35
C THR A 584 16.40 -20.01 35.94
N VAL A 585 15.98 -21.12 36.56
CA VAL A 585 14.65 -21.24 37.14
C VAL A 585 14.55 -20.39 38.41
N SER A 586 13.49 -19.57 38.48
CA SER A 586 13.26 -18.70 39.63
C SER A 586 12.96 -19.51 40.90
N ARG A 587 13.02 -18.86 42.08
CA ARG A 587 12.63 -19.49 43.36
C ARG A 587 11.16 -19.93 43.41
N GLY A 588 10.32 -19.45 42.48
CA GLY A 588 8.94 -19.88 42.31
C GLY A 588 8.79 -21.17 41.50
N GLY A 589 9.89 -21.75 41.00
CA GLY A 589 9.85 -22.96 40.19
C GLY A 589 9.32 -22.73 38.77
N GLU A 590 9.47 -21.51 38.24
CA GLU A 590 9.03 -21.13 36.90
C GLU A 590 10.08 -20.23 36.22
N ILE A 591 10.11 -20.29 34.89
CA ILE A 591 10.89 -19.39 34.04
C ILE A 591 9.93 -18.37 33.45
N GLN A 592 10.25 -17.09 33.61
CA GLN A 592 9.41 -15.99 33.09
C GLN A 592 10.09 -15.37 31.86
N VAL A 593 9.45 -15.47 30.70
CA VAL A 593 9.92 -14.86 29.45
C VAL A 593 9.03 -13.66 29.11
N SER A 594 9.58 -12.45 29.04
CA SER A 594 8.78 -11.26 28.72
C SER A 594 8.26 -11.29 27.28
N ARG A 595 6.96 -11.03 27.10
CA ARG A 595 6.32 -10.95 25.77
C ARG A 595 6.89 -9.79 24.96
N GLY A 596 7.07 -10.00 23.66
CA GLY A 596 7.74 -9.08 22.74
C GLY A 596 9.27 -9.26 22.68
N SER A 597 9.82 -10.27 23.36
CA SER A 597 11.19 -10.73 23.10
C SER A 597 11.19 -11.79 21.99
N ALA A 598 12.27 -11.87 21.22
CA ALA A 598 12.42 -12.88 20.16
C ALA A 598 12.22 -14.32 20.70
N ILE A 599 12.64 -14.57 21.95
CA ILE A 599 12.46 -15.84 22.65
C ILE A 599 10.98 -16.12 22.95
N ALA A 600 10.21 -15.10 23.37
CA ALA A 600 8.78 -15.26 23.59
C ALA A 600 8.02 -15.52 22.28
N GLU A 601 8.42 -14.87 21.18
CA GLU A 601 7.79 -15.10 19.87
C GLU A 601 8.04 -16.51 19.34
N GLU A 602 9.25 -17.05 19.48
CA GLU A 602 9.57 -18.43 19.10
C GLU A 602 8.82 -19.45 19.98
N LEU A 603 8.74 -19.18 21.29
CA LEU A 603 8.01 -20.04 22.23
C LEU A 603 6.49 -20.02 21.97
N GLU A 604 5.91 -18.84 21.71
CA GLU A 604 4.49 -18.69 21.33
C GLU A 604 4.19 -19.42 20.01
N GLN A 605 5.05 -19.27 18.99
CA GLN A 605 4.90 -20.01 17.73
C GLN A 605 5.01 -21.52 17.90
N ALA A 606 5.89 -22.00 18.79
CA ALA A 606 5.99 -23.43 19.08
C ALA A 606 4.71 -23.97 19.75
N ILE A 607 4.12 -23.19 20.66
CA ILE A 607 2.84 -23.52 21.33
C ILE A 607 1.69 -23.51 20.33
N ASP A 608 1.60 -22.48 19.47
CA ASP A 608 0.54 -22.34 18.45
C ASP A 608 0.56 -23.49 17.43
N ARG A 609 1.76 -24.02 17.14
CA ARG A 609 1.94 -25.20 16.27
C ARG A 609 1.75 -26.54 16.99
N GLY A 610 1.44 -26.52 18.29
CA GLY A 610 1.25 -27.72 19.10
C GLY A 610 2.53 -28.53 19.33
N LYS A 611 3.71 -27.91 19.22
CA LYS A 611 4.99 -28.58 19.51
C LYS A 611 5.12 -28.88 21.00
N ARG A 612 5.78 -29.98 21.35
CA ARG A 612 6.00 -30.38 22.74
C ARG A 612 7.14 -29.57 23.37
N ILE A 613 6.83 -28.78 24.39
CA ILE A 613 7.86 -28.02 25.12
C ILE A 613 8.45 -28.90 26.22
N THR A 614 9.78 -28.91 26.30
CA THR A 614 10.54 -29.77 27.21
C THR A 614 11.61 -28.97 27.92
N VAL A 615 11.79 -29.18 29.22
CA VAL A 615 12.84 -28.55 30.03
C VAL A 615 13.89 -29.60 30.38
N VAL A 616 15.11 -29.41 29.93
CA VAL A 616 16.26 -30.29 30.21
C VAL A 616 17.26 -29.57 31.13
N PRO A 617 17.83 -30.24 32.14
CA PRO A 617 18.93 -29.67 32.91
C PRO A 617 20.15 -29.44 32.00
N SER A 618 20.73 -28.23 32.05
CA SER A 618 21.92 -27.86 31.26
C SER A 618 23.24 -28.39 31.82
#